data_AF-A0A6L6G722-F1
#
_entry.id   AF-A0A6L6G722-F1
#
_cell.length_a   1.000
_cell.length_b   1.000
_cell.length_c   1.000
_cell.angle_alpha   90.00
_cell.angle_beta   90.00
_cell.angle_gamma   90.00
#
_symmetry.space_group_name_H-M   'P 1'
#
loop_
_entity.id
_entity.type
_entity.pdbx_description
1 polymer ?
#
loop_
_entity_poly.entity_id
_entity_poly.type
_entity_poly.pdbx_seq_one_letter_code
_entity_poly.pdbx_strand_id
1 'polypeptide(L)'
;MTKKKQKKIDPNARKRKYFGQISYEYEKNADPNLTEDDFKQSVEKRIKELCQNDDDVFYYIYHDKDINEDGTPKYLHVHFVIIFKNAHSYQSVYNALKISRQENLEVVRSSIKACRYLTHRNERNMAEGKYPYSVEEVIQSSNGNYINSIMGKIKNHSTEKSEDGLEVDEYCIELSYLISSDGLLPQEAKKALFEQFTQRTAQKAWNTNKRTFEENRLEYIQQEFEHMSRGERNHNGIYIHGLGNSGKSFLARLIAEQHDRLAAHVPSINKKRFDLGSGYKGQKTMIINEFDASCGMAYRELFQILEPDSANQLSSRFKDAYIINDLTIITNSETYWDWVDAWFPKKKEYHQLMRRIRYVIKMYHDHQNKLNIELWYYHGIRDLKEKSKLQFQRIKDWMLDPVTKDSEPELTMLAQDILSEIQNRQFNPKQIKKLP
;
A
#
# COMPACT_ATOMS: atom_id res chain seq x y z
N MET A 1 -10.14 -35.83 11.73
CA MET A 1 -8.88 -35.71 10.96
C MET A 1 -9.05 -36.38 9.59
N THR A 2 -9.18 -35.58 8.52
CA THR A 2 -9.17 -36.10 7.15
C THR A 2 -7.73 -36.43 6.74
N LYS A 3 -7.42 -37.72 6.58
CA LYS A 3 -6.15 -38.19 6.00
C LYS A 3 -5.98 -37.54 4.62
N LYS A 4 -5.07 -36.57 4.50
CA LYS A 4 -4.62 -36.05 3.20
C LYS A 4 -4.14 -37.24 2.37
N LYS A 5 -4.82 -37.53 1.24
CA LYS A 5 -4.34 -38.51 0.26
C LYS A 5 -2.90 -38.17 -0.11
N GLN A 6 -1.95 -39.00 0.30
CA GLN A 6 -0.56 -38.93 -0.14
C GLN A 6 -0.55 -39.02 -1.67
N LYS A 7 0.03 -38.01 -2.33
CA LYS A 7 0.25 -38.06 -3.77
C LYS A 7 1.19 -39.24 -4.05
N LYS A 8 0.82 -40.08 -5.02
CA LYS A 8 1.65 -41.18 -5.50
C LYS A 8 3.02 -40.61 -5.91
N ILE A 9 4.08 -41.00 -5.21
CA ILE A 9 5.45 -40.56 -5.51
C ILE A 9 5.92 -41.35 -6.73
N ASP A 10 6.40 -40.66 -7.77
CA ASP A 10 7.05 -41.30 -8.91
C ASP A 10 8.46 -41.77 -8.46
N PRO A 11 8.74 -43.09 -8.40
CA PRO A 11 10.01 -43.62 -7.90
C PRO A 11 11.22 -43.16 -8.71
N ASN A 12 11.01 -42.84 -9.99
CA ASN A 12 12.04 -42.41 -10.92
C ASN A 12 12.20 -40.89 -10.97
N ALA A 13 11.36 -40.13 -10.26
CA ALA A 13 11.47 -38.69 -10.22
C ALA A 13 12.81 -38.26 -9.62
N ARG A 14 13.61 -37.57 -10.44
CA ARG A 14 14.90 -37.04 -10.01
C ARG A 14 14.74 -35.70 -9.32
N LYS A 15 15.18 -35.61 -8.07
CA LYS A 15 15.11 -34.40 -7.25
C LYS A 15 16.43 -34.21 -6.53
N ARG A 16 16.60 -33.01 -5.97
CA ARG A 16 17.85 -32.60 -5.31
C ARG A 16 17.72 -32.48 -3.80
N LYS A 17 16.50 -32.46 -3.27
CA LYS A 17 16.24 -32.13 -1.87
C LYS A 17 15.34 -33.19 -1.26
N TYR A 18 15.87 -33.85 -0.25
CA TYR A 18 15.20 -34.93 0.46
C TYR A 18 15.18 -34.64 1.95
N PHE A 19 14.09 -34.98 2.59
CA PHE A 19 13.97 -35.07 4.04
C PHE A 19 13.48 -36.47 4.37
N GLY A 20 13.98 -37.06 5.44
CA GLY A 20 13.52 -38.35 5.85
C GLY A 20 13.85 -38.73 7.28
N GLN A 21 13.46 -39.95 7.62
CA GLN A 21 13.66 -40.56 8.92
C GLN A 21 14.17 -42.01 8.76
N ILE A 22 15.13 -42.40 9.59
CA ILE A 22 15.59 -43.78 9.75
C ILE A 22 15.33 -44.17 11.21
N SER A 23 14.67 -45.30 11.47
CA SER A 23 14.30 -45.70 12.85
C SER A 23 15.06 -46.97 13.25
N TYR A 24 15.67 -46.92 14.43
CA TYR A 24 16.38 -48.04 15.04
C TYR A 24 15.46 -49.23 15.29
N GLU A 25 14.20 -48.98 15.67
CA GLU A 25 13.21 -50.03 15.95
C GLU A 25 13.07 -51.02 14.79
N TYR A 26 12.95 -50.53 13.56
CA TYR A 26 12.78 -51.41 12.39
C TYR A 26 14.04 -52.21 12.09
N GLU A 27 15.23 -51.63 12.29
CA GLU A 27 16.49 -52.34 12.06
C GLU A 27 16.76 -53.36 13.17
N LYS A 28 16.47 -53.01 14.43
CA LYS A 28 16.58 -53.91 15.59
C LYS A 28 15.62 -55.10 15.51
N ASN A 29 14.42 -54.89 14.96
CA ASN A 29 13.47 -55.98 14.71
C ASN A 29 13.96 -56.96 13.63
N ALA A 30 14.82 -56.50 12.70
CA ALA A 30 15.43 -57.35 11.68
C ALA A 30 16.74 -58.02 12.18
N ASP A 31 17.50 -57.34 13.04
CA ASP A 31 18.69 -57.86 13.70
C ASP A 31 18.65 -57.57 15.21
N PRO A 32 18.21 -58.54 16.02
CA PRO A 32 18.11 -58.37 17.47
C PRO A 32 19.44 -58.08 18.17
N ASN A 33 20.60 -58.32 17.53
CA ASN A 33 21.91 -58.03 18.12
C ASN A 33 22.42 -56.62 17.83
N LEU A 34 21.79 -55.88 16.91
CA LEU A 34 22.18 -54.51 16.55
C LEU A 34 22.16 -53.59 17.77
N THR A 35 23.27 -52.94 18.11
CA THR A 35 23.28 -51.94 19.19
C THR A 35 22.91 -50.55 18.66
N GLU A 36 22.59 -49.62 19.56
CA GLU A 36 22.36 -48.22 19.16
C GLU A 36 23.63 -47.59 18.57
N ASP A 37 24.82 -47.96 19.06
CA ASP A 37 26.09 -47.46 18.53
C ASP A 37 26.37 -48.00 17.13
N ASP A 38 26.09 -49.30 16.89
CA ASP A 38 26.15 -49.88 15.55
C ASP A 38 25.20 -49.18 14.58
N PHE A 39 23.99 -48.87 15.05
CA PHE A 39 23.01 -48.12 14.27
C PHE A 39 23.50 -46.71 13.94
N LYS A 40 23.99 -45.96 14.92
CA LYS A 40 24.53 -44.60 14.72
C LYS A 40 25.66 -44.60 13.69
N GLN A 41 26.64 -45.48 13.85
CA GLN A 41 27.76 -45.63 12.91
C GLN A 41 27.29 -46.05 11.52
N SER A 42 26.31 -46.96 11.43
CA SER A 42 25.76 -47.40 10.14
C SER A 42 25.05 -46.26 9.41
N VAL A 43 24.24 -45.46 10.10
CA VAL A 43 23.54 -44.31 9.49
C VAL A 43 24.54 -43.26 9.02
N GLU A 44 25.52 -42.91 9.84
CA GLU A 44 26.57 -41.96 9.47
C GLU A 44 27.32 -42.42 8.21
N LYS A 45 27.71 -43.71 8.16
CA LYS A 45 28.36 -44.31 7.00
C LYS A 45 27.50 -44.22 5.75
N ARG A 46 26.22 -44.62 5.82
CA ARG A 46 25.28 -44.59 4.67
C ARG A 46 25.08 -43.18 4.13
N ILE A 47 24.95 -42.16 4.99
CA ILE A 47 24.78 -40.77 4.57
C ILE A 47 26.05 -40.26 3.87
N LYS A 48 27.23 -40.52 4.45
CA LYS A 48 28.51 -40.12 3.84
C LYS A 48 28.78 -40.83 2.52
N GLU A 49 28.49 -42.12 2.42
CA GLU A 49 28.63 -42.90 1.18
C GLU A 49 27.67 -42.46 0.08
N LEU A 50 26.50 -41.93 0.44
CA LEU A 50 25.52 -41.39 -0.51
C LEU A 50 25.90 -39.98 -1.00
N CYS A 51 26.52 -39.16 -0.14
CA CYS A 51 26.91 -37.78 -0.44
C CYS A 51 28.38 -37.71 -0.86
N GLN A 52 28.70 -38.24 -2.05
CA GLN A 52 30.08 -38.35 -2.54
C GLN A 52 30.60 -37.08 -3.23
N ASN A 53 29.73 -36.13 -3.58
CA ASN A 53 30.16 -34.89 -4.21
C ASN A 53 30.52 -33.84 -3.15
N ASP A 54 31.61 -33.12 -3.34
CA ASP A 54 32.04 -32.05 -2.40
C ASP A 54 31.00 -30.92 -2.26
N ASP A 55 30.06 -30.79 -3.20
CA ASP A 55 28.95 -29.83 -3.16
C ASP A 55 27.64 -30.42 -2.58
N ASP A 56 27.61 -31.70 -2.22
CA ASP A 56 26.46 -32.30 -1.55
C ASP A 56 26.43 -31.84 -0.09
N VAL A 57 25.26 -31.40 0.37
CA VAL A 57 25.08 -30.89 1.74
C VAL A 57 24.13 -31.80 2.49
N PHE A 58 24.52 -32.27 3.67
CA PHE A 58 23.64 -33.02 4.56
C PHE A 58 23.59 -32.41 5.97
N TYR A 59 22.44 -32.60 6.61
CA TYR A 59 22.21 -32.31 8.03
C TYR A 59 21.44 -33.48 8.62
N TYR A 60 21.86 -34.02 9.76
CA TYR A 60 21.10 -35.03 10.47
C TYR A 60 21.28 -34.92 11.98
N ILE A 61 20.31 -35.44 12.72
CA ILE A 61 20.30 -35.42 14.18
C ILE A 61 19.64 -36.70 14.71
N TYR A 62 20.18 -37.21 15.80
CA TYR A 62 19.61 -38.34 16.54
C TYR A 62 18.55 -37.84 17.51
N HIS A 63 17.35 -38.40 17.41
CA HIS A 63 16.25 -38.14 18.33
C HIS A 63 16.16 -39.31 19.31
N ASP A 64 16.57 -39.06 20.54
CA ASP A 64 16.62 -40.00 21.67
C ASP A 64 15.77 -39.56 22.87
N LYS A 65 15.15 -38.36 22.80
CA LYS A 65 14.34 -37.75 23.89
C LYS A 65 12.88 -37.56 23.52
N ASP A 66 12.46 -38.07 22.35
CA ASP A 66 11.08 -37.95 21.89
C ASP A 66 10.14 -38.87 22.66
N ILE A 67 8.91 -38.43 22.88
CA ILE A 67 7.89 -39.16 23.65
C ILE A 67 6.68 -39.48 22.74
N ASN A 68 6.11 -40.67 22.91
CA ASN A 68 4.88 -41.12 22.26
C ASN A 68 3.64 -40.44 22.86
N GLU A 69 2.49 -40.53 22.19
CA GLU A 69 1.22 -39.97 22.71
C GLU A 69 0.80 -40.61 24.05
N ASP A 70 1.25 -41.83 24.33
CA ASP A 70 1.00 -42.57 25.57
C ASP A 70 2.00 -42.25 26.70
N GLY A 71 2.95 -41.33 26.47
CA GLY A 71 3.98 -40.94 27.45
C GLY A 71 5.23 -41.83 27.47
N THR A 72 5.30 -42.88 26.64
CA THR A 72 6.50 -43.73 26.57
C THR A 72 7.60 -43.11 25.69
N PRO A 73 8.89 -43.34 25.99
CA PRO A 73 9.97 -42.90 25.10
C PRO A 73 9.86 -43.54 23.72
N LYS A 74 10.04 -42.74 22.66
CA LYS A 74 10.20 -43.27 21.30
C LYS A 74 11.55 -43.96 21.16
N TYR A 75 11.59 -44.99 20.32
CA TYR A 75 12.85 -45.56 19.88
C TYR A 75 13.71 -44.50 19.17
N LEU A 76 15.03 -44.65 19.34
CA LEU A 76 16.03 -43.87 18.64
C LEU A 76 15.72 -43.80 17.14
N HIS A 77 15.71 -42.60 16.59
CA HIS A 77 15.56 -42.39 15.15
C HIS A 77 16.37 -41.19 14.69
N VAL A 78 16.70 -41.17 13.40
CA VAL A 78 17.48 -40.11 12.78
C VAL A 78 16.59 -39.36 11.83
N HIS A 79 16.48 -38.05 12.02
CA HIS A 79 15.97 -37.17 10.99
C HIS A 79 17.13 -36.60 10.17
N PHE A 80 16.95 -36.54 8.85
CA PHE A 80 17.97 -36.02 7.95
C PHE A 80 17.39 -35.11 6.87
N VAL A 81 18.21 -34.17 6.40
CA VAL A 81 18.01 -33.36 5.21
C VAL A 81 19.24 -33.54 4.32
N ILE A 82 19.03 -33.93 3.06
CA ILE A 82 20.11 -34.00 2.06
C ILE A 82 19.77 -33.09 0.88
N ILE A 83 20.75 -32.28 0.47
CA ILE A 83 20.69 -31.35 -0.65
C ILE A 83 21.82 -31.71 -1.61
N PHE A 84 21.47 -32.47 -2.65
CA PHE A 84 22.44 -32.91 -3.64
C PHE A 84 22.77 -31.82 -4.67
N LYS A 85 24.03 -31.80 -5.13
CA LYS A 85 24.46 -31.03 -6.29
C LYS A 85 23.75 -31.51 -7.55
N ASN A 86 23.75 -32.81 -7.77
CA ASN A 86 23.10 -33.47 -8.90
C ASN A 86 21.78 -34.12 -8.47
N ALA A 87 20.82 -34.26 -9.38
CA ALA A 87 19.53 -34.84 -9.01
C ALA A 87 19.62 -36.37 -8.86
N HIS A 88 19.18 -36.92 -7.73
CA HIS A 88 19.04 -38.36 -7.49
C HIS A 88 17.58 -38.80 -7.66
N SER A 89 17.32 -40.06 -7.98
CA SER A 89 15.95 -40.58 -7.98
C SER A 89 15.50 -40.88 -6.55
N TYR A 90 14.19 -40.79 -6.30
CA TYR A 90 13.63 -41.17 -5.01
C TYR A 90 14.03 -42.60 -4.61
N GLN A 91 13.93 -43.56 -5.54
CA GLN A 91 14.28 -44.95 -5.28
C GLN A 91 15.76 -45.13 -4.92
N SER A 92 16.67 -44.37 -5.56
CA SER A 92 18.10 -44.44 -5.27
C SER A 92 18.40 -44.01 -3.84
N VAL A 93 17.81 -42.89 -3.38
CA VAL A 93 17.98 -42.39 -2.01
C VAL A 93 17.36 -43.35 -1.00
N TYR A 94 16.15 -43.84 -1.29
CA TYR A 94 15.42 -44.80 -0.45
C TYR A 94 16.22 -46.08 -0.19
N ASN A 95 16.77 -46.68 -1.26
CA ASN A 95 17.54 -47.91 -1.18
C ASN A 95 18.90 -47.68 -0.49
N ALA A 96 19.62 -46.60 -0.85
CA ALA A 96 20.95 -46.32 -0.31
C ALA A 96 20.93 -46.10 1.21
N LEU A 97 19.91 -45.40 1.72
CA LEU A 97 19.75 -45.16 3.15
C LEU A 97 19.03 -46.30 3.89
N LYS A 98 18.58 -47.35 3.16
CA LYS A 98 17.83 -48.49 3.69
C LYS A 98 16.59 -48.08 4.50
N ILE A 99 15.84 -47.12 3.98
CA ILE A 99 14.66 -46.58 4.67
C ILE A 99 13.58 -47.65 4.72
N SER A 100 13.01 -47.88 5.92
CA SER A 100 12.10 -49.00 6.15
C SER A 100 10.71 -48.83 5.53
N ARG A 101 10.25 -47.57 5.36
CA ARG A 101 8.90 -47.24 4.89
C ARG A 101 8.93 -46.04 3.95
N GLN A 102 8.13 -46.06 2.88
CA GLN A 102 8.08 -44.97 1.90
C GLN A 102 7.63 -43.65 2.54
N GLU A 103 6.80 -43.69 3.58
CA GLU A 103 6.35 -42.49 4.28
C GLU A 103 7.49 -41.77 5.02
N ASN A 104 8.60 -42.45 5.27
CA ASN A 104 9.76 -41.90 5.97
C ASN A 104 10.74 -41.18 5.03
N LEU A 105 10.45 -41.09 3.73
CA LEU A 105 11.24 -40.29 2.80
C LEU A 105 10.31 -39.39 1.98
N GLU A 106 10.63 -38.10 1.97
CA GLU A 106 9.90 -37.11 1.18
C GLU A 106 10.84 -36.20 0.37
N VAL A 107 10.31 -35.71 -0.75
CA VAL A 107 10.96 -34.65 -1.53
C VAL A 107 10.50 -33.31 -0.99
N VAL A 108 11.44 -32.48 -0.54
CA VAL A 108 11.11 -31.19 0.05
C VAL A 108 11.29 -30.03 -0.92
N ARG A 109 10.32 -29.11 -0.92
CA ARG A 109 10.42 -27.86 -1.68
C ARG A 109 11.28 -26.83 -0.96
N SER A 110 11.09 -26.71 0.36
CA SER A 110 11.80 -25.77 1.23
C SER A 110 12.77 -26.50 2.12
N SER A 111 14.07 -26.33 1.87
CA SER A 111 15.12 -26.85 2.74
C SER A 111 15.10 -26.18 4.11
N ILE A 112 14.71 -24.90 4.20
CA ILE A 112 14.63 -24.15 5.47
C ILE A 112 13.60 -24.80 6.41
N LYS A 113 12.39 -25.08 5.92
CA LYS A 113 11.36 -25.73 6.74
C LYS A 113 11.78 -27.13 7.18
N ALA A 114 12.42 -27.89 6.30
CA ALA A 114 12.94 -29.22 6.61
C ALA A 114 14.07 -29.15 7.66
N CYS A 115 15.02 -28.21 7.53
CA CYS A 115 16.10 -28.02 8.50
C CYS A 115 15.57 -27.60 9.87
N ARG A 116 14.57 -26.71 9.95
CA ARG A 116 13.92 -26.33 11.21
C ARG A 116 13.17 -27.48 11.89
N TYR A 117 12.74 -28.48 11.11
CA TYR A 117 12.07 -29.65 11.67
C TYR A 117 13.02 -30.52 12.49
N LEU A 118 14.30 -30.59 12.11
CA LEU A 118 15.33 -31.39 12.80
C LEU A 118 15.44 -31.08 14.29
N THR A 119 15.27 -29.84 14.72
CA THR A 119 15.44 -29.45 16.15
C THR A 119 14.12 -29.23 16.88
N HIS A 120 12.97 -29.53 16.25
CA HIS A 120 11.63 -29.25 16.79
C HIS A 120 11.32 -27.78 17.15
N ARG A 121 12.15 -26.82 16.72
CA ARG A 121 11.99 -25.39 17.04
C ARG A 121 11.05 -24.62 16.09
N ASN A 122 10.00 -25.26 15.60
CA ASN A 122 8.95 -24.57 14.84
C ASN A 122 7.67 -24.43 15.68
N GLU A 123 6.88 -23.38 15.41
CA GLU A 123 5.67 -23.03 16.19
C GLU A 123 4.73 -24.22 16.43
N ARG A 124 4.57 -25.07 15.40
CA ARG A 124 3.70 -26.24 15.48
C ARG A 124 4.25 -27.32 16.43
N ASN A 125 5.54 -27.64 16.34
CA ASN A 125 6.16 -28.65 17.19
C ASN A 125 6.25 -28.18 18.65
N MET A 126 6.41 -26.87 18.87
CA MET A 126 6.34 -26.26 20.20
C MET A 126 4.92 -26.33 20.78
N ALA A 127 3.88 -26.08 19.95
CA ALA A 127 2.49 -26.24 20.35
C ALA A 127 2.09 -27.71 20.59
N GLU A 128 2.73 -28.66 19.89
CA GLU A 128 2.57 -30.11 20.08
C GLU A 128 3.44 -30.66 21.23
N GLY A 129 4.17 -29.82 21.97
CA GLY A 129 4.94 -30.21 23.15
C GLY A 129 6.15 -31.12 22.85
N LYS A 130 6.68 -31.13 21.62
CA LYS A 130 7.83 -31.96 21.25
C LYS A 130 9.12 -31.46 21.91
N TYR A 131 10.02 -32.38 22.25
CA TYR A 131 11.30 -32.04 22.87
C TYR A 131 12.15 -31.17 21.93
N PRO A 132 12.59 -29.97 22.35
CA PRO A 132 13.41 -29.08 21.53
C PRO A 132 14.90 -29.41 21.64
N TYR A 133 15.52 -29.91 20.57
CA TYR A 133 16.95 -30.23 20.54
C TYR A 133 17.81 -28.96 20.32
N SER A 134 19.08 -29.04 20.71
CA SER A 134 20.09 -28.02 20.42
C SER A 134 20.49 -28.05 18.95
N VAL A 135 20.83 -26.87 18.41
CA VAL A 135 21.38 -26.76 17.04
C VAL A 135 22.79 -27.34 16.94
N GLU A 136 23.50 -27.45 18.07
CA GLU A 136 24.83 -28.04 18.18
C GLU A 136 24.81 -29.56 18.10
N GLU A 137 23.65 -30.19 18.38
CA GLU A 137 23.45 -31.64 18.24
C GLU A 137 23.28 -32.07 16.77
N VAL A 138 23.19 -31.10 15.83
CA VAL A 138 23.04 -31.39 14.39
C VAL A 138 24.40 -31.66 13.77
N ILE A 139 24.55 -32.86 13.20
CA ILE A 139 25.71 -33.26 12.44
C ILE A 139 25.54 -32.79 11.00
N GLN A 140 26.59 -32.17 10.45
CA GLN A 140 26.57 -31.55 9.13
C GLN A 140 27.77 -31.96 8.28
N SER A 141 27.63 -31.87 6.95
CA SER A 141 28.75 -32.00 6.01
C SER A 141 29.76 -30.86 6.18
N SER A 142 30.99 -31.04 5.70
CA SER A 142 32.08 -30.05 5.81
C SER A 142 31.76 -28.71 5.13
N ASN A 143 31.00 -28.75 4.04
CA ASN A 143 30.47 -27.60 3.29
C ASN A 143 29.11 -27.09 3.84
N GLY A 144 28.58 -27.74 4.87
CA GLY A 144 27.28 -27.43 5.48
C GLY A 144 27.38 -26.29 6.49
N ASN A 145 26.32 -25.49 6.58
CA ASN A 145 26.13 -24.52 7.65
C ASN A 145 24.66 -24.54 8.08
N TYR A 146 24.39 -25.33 9.11
CA TYR A 146 23.03 -25.59 9.59
C TYR A 146 22.35 -24.30 10.07
N ILE A 147 23.06 -23.45 10.82
CA ILE A 147 22.55 -22.16 11.34
C ILE A 147 22.07 -21.29 10.17
N ASN A 148 22.89 -21.09 9.14
CA ASN A 148 22.49 -20.34 7.95
C ASN A 148 21.32 -21.00 7.21
N SER A 149 21.22 -22.33 7.25
CA SER A 149 20.15 -23.08 6.58
C SER A 149 18.80 -22.96 7.29
N ILE A 150 18.76 -22.75 8.61
CA ILE A 150 17.52 -22.50 9.37
C ILE A 150 17.13 -21.03 9.44
N MET A 151 18.11 -20.12 9.42
CA MET A 151 17.88 -18.68 9.29
C MET A 151 17.41 -18.32 7.88
N GLY A 152 17.75 -19.17 6.89
CA GLY A 152 17.73 -18.82 5.49
C GLY A 152 18.96 -17.97 5.18
N LYS A 153 19.55 -18.12 3.98
CA LYS A 153 20.45 -17.06 3.50
C LYS A 153 19.67 -15.77 3.64
N ILE A 154 20.19 -14.80 4.41
CA ILE A 154 19.86 -13.38 4.20
C ILE A 154 19.95 -13.25 2.69
N LYS A 155 18.80 -13.12 2.02
CA LYS A 155 18.75 -13.11 0.56
C LYS A 155 19.70 -11.99 0.20
N ASN A 156 20.83 -12.32 -0.44
CA ASN A 156 21.87 -11.37 -0.85
C ASN A 156 21.25 -9.97 -0.97
N HIS A 157 21.40 -9.15 0.07
CA HIS A 157 21.12 -7.74 -0.08
C HIS A 157 22.01 -7.34 -1.24
N SER A 158 21.42 -6.73 -2.25
CA SER A 158 22.25 -6.04 -3.22
C SER A 158 23.21 -5.18 -2.39
N THR A 159 24.52 -5.31 -2.59
CA THR A 159 25.50 -4.36 -2.02
C THR A 159 25.34 -2.94 -2.57
N GLU A 160 24.28 -2.73 -3.36
CA GLU A 160 23.92 -1.49 -3.99
C GLU A 160 23.33 -0.54 -2.95
N LYS A 161 24.09 0.54 -2.79
CA LYS A 161 23.85 1.76 -2.01
C LYS A 161 22.79 2.67 -2.63
N SER A 162 21.82 3.23 -1.91
CA SER A 162 21.31 4.55 -2.31
C SER A 162 22.41 5.61 -2.10
N GLU A 163 22.19 6.84 -2.58
CA GLU A 163 23.10 7.98 -2.30
C GLU A 163 23.28 8.22 -0.79
N ASP A 164 22.22 8.00 -0.01
CA ASP A 164 22.22 8.10 1.46
C ASP A 164 22.79 6.86 2.17
N GLY A 165 23.29 5.88 1.41
CA GLY A 165 23.93 4.69 1.97
C GLY A 165 22.97 3.60 2.44
N LEU A 166 21.68 3.71 2.14
CA LEU A 166 20.65 2.72 2.49
C LEU A 166 20.64 1.56 1.51
N GLU A 167 20.54 0.34 2.04
CA GLU A 167 20.31 -0.82 1.19
C GLU A 167 18.90 -0.78 0.60
N VAL A 168 18.69 -1.46 -0.54
CA VAL A 168 17.41 -1.45 -1.27
C VAL A 168 16.20 -1.78 -0.40
N ASP A 169 16.35 -2.73 0.53
CA ASP A 169 15.25 -3.14 1.40
C ASP A 169 14.94 -2.07 2.47
N GLU A 170 15.97 -1.39 3.00
CA GLU A 170 15.83 -0.27 3.94
C GLU A 170 15.19 0.94 3.26
N TYR A 171 15.64 1.27 2.04
CA TYR A 171 15.04 2.34 1.25
C TYR A 171 13.58 2.06 0.90
N CYS A 172 13.21 0.79 0.64
CA CYS A 172 11.81 0.42 0.45
C CYS A 172 10.97 0.61 1.72
N ILE A 173 11.55 0.42 2.91
CA ILE A 173 10.87 0.68 4.19
C ILE A 173 10.68 2.19 4.39
N GLU A 174 11.69 2.99 4.08
CA GLU A 174 11.59 4.45 4.12
C GLU A 174 10.49 4.96 3.17
N LEU A 175 10.49 4.51 1.91
CA LEU A 175 9.41 4.85 0.96
C LEU A 175 8.04 4.40 1.48
N SER A 176 7.96 3.24 2.12
CA SER A 176 6.71 2.76 2.74
C SER A 176 6.20 3.72 3.81
N TYR A 177 7.10 4.23 4.65
CA TYR A 177 6.81 5.21 5.69
C TYR A 177 6.38 6.56 5.11
N LEU A 178 7.08 7.07 4.09
CA LEU A 178 6.73 8.32 3.41
C LEU A 178 5.36 8.23 2.71
N ILE A 179 5.00 7.06 2.17
CA ILE A 179 3.67 6.85 1.59
C ILE A 179 2.58 6.89 2.66
N SER A 180 2.77 6.18 3.78
CA SER A 180 1.74 6.09 4.83
C SER A 180 1.60 7.38 5.64
N SER A 181 2.70 8.12 5.84
CA SER A 181 2.73 9.30 6.72
C SER A 181 2.57 10.60 5.94
N ASP A 182 3.35 10.79 4.89
CA ASP A 182 3.42 12.06 4.14
C ASP A 182 2.60 12.05 2.85
N GLY A 183 1.93 10.93 2.56
CA GLY A 183 1.14 10.77 1.36
C GLY A 183 1.97 10.80 0.07
N LEU A 184 3.21 10.28 0.10
CA LEU A 184 3.99 10.04 -1.13
C LEU A 184 3.18 9.15 -2.10
N LEU A 185 3.26 9.43 -3.40
CA LEU A 185 2.56 8.61 -4.39
C LEU A 185 3.36 7.35 -4.71
N PRO A 186 2.71 6.19 -4.92
CA PRO A 186 3.40 4.97 -5.35
C PRO A 186 4.20 5.16 -6.65
N GLN A 187 3.76 6.04 -7.55
CA GLN A 187 4.52 6.36 -8.78
C GLN A 187 5.75 7.22 -8.50
N GLU A 188 5.72 8.09 -7.49
CA GLU A 188 6.88 8.86 -7.05
C GLU A 188 7.89 7.95 -6.35
N ALA A 189 7.42 7.07 -5.47
CA ALA A 189 8.25 6.02 -4.86
C ALA A 189 8.92 5.13 -5.93
N LYS A 190 8.19 4.80 -7.01
CA LYS A 190 8.76 4.09 -8.16
C LYS A 190 9.86 4.91 -8.84
N LYS A 191 9.64 6.20 -9.12
CA LYS A 191 10.68 7.05 -9.73
C LYS A 191 11.92 7.12 -8.84
N ALA A 192 11.72 7.36 -7.55
CA ALA A 192 12.79 7.43 -6.55
C ALA A 192 13.61 6.13 -6.51
N LEU A 193 12.98 4.95 -6.62
CA LEU A 193 13.70 3.68 -6.74
C LEU A 193 14.59 3.61 -7.99
N PHE A 194 14.12 4.12 -9.13
CA PHE A 194 14.85 4.09 -10.40
C PHE A 194 15.94 5.18 -10.49
N GLU A 195 15.84 6.22 -9.69
CA GLU A 195 16.86 7.25 -9.51
C GLU A 195 17.99 6.74 -8.62
N GLN A 196 17.67 6.00 -7.55
CA GLN A 196 18.64 5.54 -6.55
C GLN A 196 19.33 4.22 -6.90
N PHE A 197 18.72 3.37 -7.73
CA PHE A 197 19.25 2.04 -8.04
C PHE A 197 19.22 1.72 -9.53
N THR A 198 20.07 0.78 -9.95
CA THR A 198 20.08 0.23 -11.29
C THR A 198 18.69 -0.28 -11.68
N GLN A 199 18.37 -0.15 -12.98
CA GLN A 199 17.08 -0.51 -13.55
C GLN A 199 16.58 -1.90 -13.12
N ARG A 200 17.49 -2.89 -13.04
CA ARG A 200 17.15 -4.26 -12.63
C ARG A 200 16.79 -4.36 -11.15
N THR A 201 17.58 -3.72 -10.29
CA THR A 201 17.38 -3.71 -8.84
C THR A 201 16.08 -2.95 -8.51
N ALA A 202 15.92 -1.75 -9.03
CA ALA A 202 14.72 -0.92 -8.88
C ALA A 202 13.46 -1.64 -9.34
N GLN A 203 13.48 -2.28 -10.52
CA GLN A 203 12.32 -3.02 -11.05
C GLN A 203 11.95 -4.23 -10.18
N LYS A 204 12.93 -4.93 -9.61
CA LYS A 204 12.70 -6.06 -8.70
C LYS A 204 12.12 -5.60 -7.37
N ALA A 205 12.67 -4.52 -6.80
CA ALA A 205 12.17 -3.90 -5.58
C ALA A 205 10.72 -3.42 -5.76
N TRP A 206 10.44 -2.71 -6.85
CA TRP A 206 9.09 -2.28 -7.21
C TRP A 206 8.11 -3.46 -7.30
N ASN A 207 8.45 -4.50 -8.06
CA ASN A 207 7.55 -5.65 -8.22
C ASN A 207 7.28 -6.39 -6.90
N THR A 208 8.23 -6.36 -5.97
CA THR A 208 8.10 -7.00 -4.65
C THR A 208 7.23 -6.16 -3.72
N ASN A 209 7.42 -4.83 -3.71
CA ASN A 209 6.81 -3.92 -2.74
C ASN A 209 5.58 -3.16 -3.25
N LYS A 210 5.25 -3.23 -4.55
CA LYS A 210 4.14 -2.50 -5.17
C LYS A 210 2.83 -2.62 -4.39
N ARG A 211 2.47 -3.84 -3.99
CA ARG A 211 1.22 -4.08 -3.25
C ARG A 211 1.22 -3.37 -1.91
N THR A 212 2.32 -3.46 -1.17
CA THR A 212 2.50 -2.76 0.12
C THR A 212 2.42 -1.25 -0.07
N PHE A 213 3.05 -0.70 -1.10
CA PHE A 213 2.92 0.74 -1.42
C PHE A 213 1.48 1.15 -1.74
N GLU A 214 0.71 0.32 -2.44
CA GLU A 214 -0.71 0.56 -2.70
C GLU A 214 -1.55 0.46 -1.41
N GLU A 215 -1.27 -0.50 -0.54
CA GLU A 215 -1.93 -0.67 0.76
C GLU A 215 -1.63 0.50 1.71
N ASN A 216 -0.36 0.93 1.82
CA ASN A 216 0.04 2.09 2.62
C ASN A 216 -0.60 3.39 2.11
N ARG A 217 -0.81 3.53 0.80
CA ARG A 217 -1.51 4.69 0.25
C ARG A 217 -2.98 4.71 0.67
N LEU A 218 -3.63 3.56 0.72
CA LEU A 218 -5.01 3.46 1.22
C LEU A 218 -5.08 3.76 2.71
N GLU A 219 -4.07 3.34 3.48
CA GLU A 219 -3.95 3.66 4.90
C GLU A 219 -3.81 5.17 5.13
N TYR A 220 -2.92 5.85 4.40
CA TYR A 220 -2.80 7.32 4.44
C TYR A 220 -4.16 8.00 4.18
N ILE A 221 -4.88 7.59 3.14
CA ILE A 221 -6.20 8.18 2.80
C ILE A 221 -7.20 7.97 3.95
N GLN A 222 -7.17 6.79 4.59
CA GLN A 222 -8.05 6.52 5.72
C GLN A 222 -7.68 7.36 6.94
N GLN A 223 -6.39 7.48 7.27
CA GLN A 223 -5.91 8.30 8.39
C GLN A 223 -6.27 9.78 8.19
N GLU A 224 -6.03 10.32 6.99
CA GLU A 224 -6.43 11.69 6.64
C GLU A 224 -7.94 11.89 6.74
N PHE A 225 -8.73 10.92 6.30
CA PHE A 225 -10.19 10.99 6.43
C PHE A 225 -10.61 11.04 7.90
N GLU A 226 -10.07 10.18 8.74
CA GLU A 226 -10.36 10.16 10.18
C GLU A 226 -9.94 11.47 10.86
N HIS A 227 -8.79 12.03 10.47
CA HIS A 227 -8.31 13.33 10.92
C HIS A 227 -9.27 14.46 10.50
N MET A 228 -9.62 14.54 9.22
CA MET A 228 -10.52 15.55 8.68
C MET A 228 -11.94 15.44 9.23
N SER A 229 -12.43 14.23 9.56
CA SER A 229 -13.73 14.04 10.19
C SER A 229 -13.80 14.61 11.62
N ARG A 230 -12.67 14.87 12.28
CA ARG A 230 -12.60 15.44 13.63
C ARG A 230 -12.63 16.97 13.68
N GLY A 231 -12.86 17.66 12.56
CA GLY A 231 -12.92 19.12 12.50
C GLY A 231 -11.73 19.77 11.78
N GLU A 232 -10.80 18.97 11.26
CA GLU A 232 -9.51 19.45 10.74
C GLU A 232 -9.45 19.47 9.21
N ARG A 233 -10.60 19.40 8.53
CA ARG A 233 -10.67 19.37 7.06
C ARG A 233 -10.25 20.70 6.43
N ASN A 234 -10.55 21.83 7.07
CA ASN A 234 -10.26 23.18 6.57
C ASN A 234 -10.64 23.40 5.08
N HIS A 235 -11.77 22.82 4.66
CA HIS A 235 -12.15 22.79 3.25
C HIS A 235 -12.56 24.17 2.71
N ASN A 236 -12.15 24.45 1.46
CA ASN A 236 -12.55 25.63 0.70
C ASN A 236 -13.29 25.27 -0.58
N GLY A 237 -14.43 25.93 -0.82
CA GLY A 237 -15.06 26.00 -2.13
C GLY A 237 -14.64 27.24 -2.91
N ILE A 238 -14.27 27.05 -4.17
CA ILE A 238 -14.06 28.08 -5.19
C ILE A 238 -15.12 27.91 -6.27
N TYR A 239 -15.78 29.00 -6.66
CA TYR A 239 -16.66 29.02 -7.82
C TYR A 239 -16.07 29.92 -8.90
N ILE A 240 -15.77 29.35 -10.07
CA ILE A 240 -15.23 30.06 -11.23
C ILE A 240 -16.33 30.24 -12.26
N HIS A 241 -16.66 31.48 -12.58
CA HIS A 241 -17.61 31.79 -13.63
C HIS A 241 -17.06 32.69 -14.72
N GLY A 242 -17.65 32.59 -15.90
CA GLY A 242 -17.22 33.27 -17.10
C GLY A 242 -17.90 32.67 -18.31
N LEU A 243 -17.93 33.41 -19.42
CA LEU A 243 -18.57 32.93 -20.65
C LEU A 243 -17.85 31.69 -21.22
N GLY A 244 -18.48 31.05 -22.21
CA GLY A 244 -17.82 29.98 -22.97
C GLY A 244 -16.46 30.45 -23.50
N ASN A 245 -15.47 29.55 -23.52
CA ASN A 245 -14.09 29.83 -23.94
C ASN A 245 -13.29 30.83 -23.08
N SER A 246 -13.76 31.26 -21.91
CA SER A 246 -13.01 32.17 -21.03
C SER A 246 -11.85 31.50 -20.26
N GLY A 247 -11.53 30.23 -20.49
CA GLY A 247 -10.44 29.51 -19.82
C GLY A 247 -10.75 28.97 -18.42
N LYS A 248 -12.01 28.93 -17.97
CA LYS A 248 -12.40 28.49 -16.60
C LYS A 248 -11.81 27.14 -16.18
N SER A 249 -12.04 26.10 -16.99
CA SER A 249 -11.55 24.75 -16.69
C SER A 249 -10.03 24.66 -16.77
N PHE A 250 -9.39 25.50 -17.58
CA PHE A 250 -7.93 25.58 -17.66
C PHE A 250 -7.35 26.18 -16.38
N LEU A 251 -7.89 27.32 -15.91
CA LEU A 251 -7.49 27.91 -14.62
C LEU A 251 -7.76 26.96 -13.45
N ALA A 252 -8.92 26.29 -13.44
CA ALA A 252 -9.25 25.28 -12.41
C ALA A 252 -8.21 24.16 -12.36
N ARG A 253 -7.79 23.64 -13.52
CA ARG A 253 -6.73 22.63 -13.62
C ARG A 253 -5.41 23.14 -13.05
N LEU A 254 -4.99 24.35 -13.41
CA LEU A 254 -3.75 24.94 -12.93
C LEU A 254 -3.78 25.13 -11.40
N ILE A 255 -4.88 25.63 -10.84
CA ILE A 255 -5.06 25.73 -9.38
C ILE A 255 -4.91 24.34 -8.74
N ALA A 256 -5.53 23.30 -9.29
CA ALA A 256 -5.44 21.96 -8.75
C ALA A 256 -4.01 21.38 -8.83
N GLU A 257 -3.30 21.59 -9.92
CA GLU A 257 -1.90 21.15 -10.11
C GLU A 257 -0.93 21.84 -9.14
N GLN A 258 -1.21 23.09 -8.76
CA GLN A 258 -0.43 23.81 -7.74
C GLN A 258 -0.80 23.40 -6.30
N HIS A 259 -2.02 22.94 -6.09
CA HIS A 259 -2.54 22.57 -4.77
C HIS A 259 -2.22 21.12 -4.38
N ASP A 260 -2.31 20.18 -5.32
CA ASP A 260 -2.23 18.75 -5.07
C ASP A 260 -1.33 18.05 -6.10
N ARG A 261 -0.47 17.15 -5.62
CA ARG A 261 0.40 16.31 -6.46
C ARG A 261 -0.38 15.41 -7.41
N LEU A 262 -1.61 15.02 -7.04
CA LEU A 262 -2.53 14.28 -7.90
C LEU A 262 -3.36 15.17 -8.86
N ALA A 263 -3.10 16.48 -8.86
CA ALA A 263 -3.91 17.50 -9.51
C ALA A 263 -5.36 17.46 -9.03
N ALA A 264 -6.31 17.07 -9.89
CA ALA A 264 -7.72 17.07 -9.54
C ALA A 264 -8.35 15.69 -9.72
N HIS A 265 -9.27 15.36 -8.80
CA HIS A 265 -10.36 14.46 -9.12
C HIS A 265 -11.43 15.20 -9.93
N VAL A 266 -11.82 14.66 -11.08
CA VAL A 266 -12.88 15.22 -11.92
C VAL A 266 -14.02 14.19 -11.99
N PRO A 267 -15.08 14.35 -11.18
CA PRO A 267 -16.23 13.47 -11.19
C PRO A 267 -16.90 13.42 -12.58
N SER A 268 -17.37 12.24 -12.96
CA SER A 268 -18.15 12.09 -14.19
C SER A 268 -19.60 12.51 -13.95
N ILE A 269 -20.09 13.46 -14.76
CA ILE A 269 -21.50 13.87 -14.75
C ILE A 269 -22.22 13.07 -15.82
N ASN A 270 -23.01 12.08 -15.42
CA ASN A 270 -23.99 11.45 -16.31
C ASN A 270 -25.37 12.07 -16.03
N LYS A 271 -26.11 12.45 -17.07
CA LYS A 271 -27.38 13.22 -17.06
C LYS A 271 -28.48 12.74 -16.10
N LYS A 272 -28.33 11.57 -15.46
CA LYS A 272 -29.30 11.01 -14.50
C LYS A 272 -28.77 10.89 -13.07
N ARG A 273 -27.46 10.87 -12.83
CA ARG A 273 -26.84 10.78 -11.48
C ARG A 273 -25.39 11.27 -11.51
N PHE A 274 -25.04 12.07 -10.52
CA PHE A 274 -23.68 12.53 -10.26
C PHE A 274 -22.92 11.50 -9.40
N ASP A 275 -21.82 10.94 -9.92
CA ASP A 275 -20.97 9.98 -9.19
C ASP A 275 -19.65 10.63 -8.81
N LEU A 276 -19.53 10.93 -7.52
CA LEU A 276 -18.40 11.63 -6.93
C LEU A 276 -17.20 10.73 -6.62
N GLY A 277 -17.43 9.43 -6.39
CA GLY A 277 -16.41 8.54 -5.84
C GLY A 277 -15.68 7.71 -6.89
N SER A 278 -16.28 7.48 -8.06
CA SER A 278 -15.67 6.62 -9.09
C SER A 278 -14.33 7.17 -9.57
N GLY A 279 -13.26 6.38 -9.41
CA GLY A 279 -11.90 6.76 -9.82
C GLY A 279 -11.16 7.71 -8.87
N TYR A 280 -11.74 8.01 -7.70
CA TYR A 280 -11.08 8.80 -6.67
C TYR A 280 -9.87 8.06 -6.10
N LYS A 281 -8.74 8.75 -5.97
CA LYS A 281 -7.42 8.21 -5.53
C LYS A 281 -6.85 8.95 -4.32
N GLY A 282 -7.70 9.66 -3.58
CA GLY A 282 -7.26 10.51 -2.47
C GLY A 282 -6.71 11.86 -2.93
N GLN A 283 -7.33 12.47 -3.94
CA GLN A 283 -7.00 13.83 -4.35
C GLN A 283 -7.51 14.84 -3.31
N LYS A 284 -6.67 15.82 -2.99
CA LYS A 284 -7.00 16.97 -2.14
C LYS A 284 -7.87 18.00 -2.89
N THR A 285 -7.74 18.06 -4.22
CA THR A 285 -8.59 18.93 -5.05
C THR A 285 -9.64 18.14 -5.86
N MET A 286 -10.88 18.65 -5.85
CA MET A 286 -11.96 18.17 -6.72
C MET A 286 -12.42 19.29 -7.66
N ILE A 287 -12.47 19.03 -8.97
CA ILE A 287 -13.01 19.96 -9.97
C ILE A 287 -14.33 19.41 -10.49
N ILE A 288 -15.40 20.20 -10.39
CA ILE A 288 -16.72 19.86 -10.94
C ILE A 288 -17.08 20.86 -12.03
N ASN A 289 -17.04 20.40 -13.29
CA ASN A 289 -17.29 21.26 -14.44
C ASN A 289 -18.78 21.35 -14.79
N GLU A 290 -19.26 22.56 -15.09
CA GLU A 290 -20.66 22.87 -15.42
C GLU A 290 -21.64 22.25 -14.42
N PHE A 291 -21.32 22.39 -13.13
CA PHE A 291 -22.13 21.86 -12.04
C PHE A 291 -23.31 22.78 -11.77
N ASP A 292 -24.53 22.26 -11.75
CA ASP A 292 -25.75 23.03 -11.50
C ASP A 292 -26.81 22.24 -10.72
N ALA A 293 -27.90 22.92 -10.32
CA ALA A 293 -29.00 22.32 -9.55
C ALA A 293 -29.82 21.28 -10.35
N SER A 294 -29.60 21.14 -11.66
CA SER A 294 -30.28 20.16 -12.51
C SER A 294 -29.64 18.76 -12.46
N CYS A 295 -28.47 18.62 -11.82
CA CYS A 295 -27.71 17.37 -11.75
C CYS A 295 -28.37 16.22 -10.95
N GLY A 296 -29.54 16.45 -10.36
CA GLY A 296 -30.31 15.45 -9.61
C GLY A 296 -29.85 15.24 -8.16
N MET A 297 -28.94 16.08 -7.66
CA MET A 297 -28.47 16.10 -6.28
C MET A 297 -29.33 17.03 -5.41
N ALA A 298 -29.55 16.68 -4.15
CA ALA A 298 -30.17 17.57 -3.17
C ALA A 298 -29.15 18.56 -2.56
N TYR A 299 -29.58 19.78 -2.20
CA TYR A 299 -28.68 20.77 -1.57
C TYR A 299 -27.99 20.27 -0.29
N ARG A 300 -28.57 19.28 0.41
CA ARG A 300 -27.97 18.65 1.59
C ARG A 300 -26.75 17.81 1.24
N GLU A 301 -26.80 17.09 0.13
CA GLU A 301 -25.65 16.32 -0.39
C GLU A 301 -24.55 17.28 -0.84
N LEU A 302 -24.92 18.40 -1.47
CA LEU A 302 -23.99 19.48 -1.80
C LEU A 302 -23.27 20.03 -0.55
N PHE A 303 -24.02 20.26 0.54
CA PHE A 303 -23.43 20.71 1.81
C PHE A 303 -22.47 19.68 2.41
N GLN A 304 -22.74 18.38 2.31
CA GLN A 304 -21.84 17.35 2.82
C GLN A 304 -20.49 17.36 2.09
N ILE A 305 -20.51 17.56 0.78
CA ILE A 305 -19.30 17.64 -0.06
C ILE A 305 -18.48 18.88 0.29
N LEU A 306 -19.16 20.01 0.46
CA LEU A 306 -18.54 21.31 0.69
C LEU A 306 -18.41 21.68 2.18
N GLU A 307 -18.59 20.73 3.11
CA GLU A 307 -18.52 21.04 4.53
C GLU A 307 -17.08 21.43 4.92
N PRO A 308 -16.84 22.63 5.50
CA PRO A 308 -15.51 23.13 5.79
C PRO A 308 -14.78 22.31 6.86
N ASP A 309 -15.50 21.87 7.89
CA ASP A 309 -14.88 21.40 9.12
C ASP A 309 -14.76 19.86 9.16
N SER A 310 -15.75 19.14 8.63
CA SER A 310 -15.80 17.67 8.73
C SER A 310 -15.81 17.00 7.37
N ALA A 311 -14.94 16.00 7.18
CA ALA A 311 -15.06 15.07 6.05
C ALA A 311 -16.22 14.08 6.28
N ASN A 312 -16.99 13.82 5.20
CA ASN A 312 -18.11 12.89 5.20
C ASN A 312 -17.84 11.74 4.22
N GLN A 313 -18.26 10.53 4.59
CA GLN A 313 -18.20 9.38 3.69
C GLN A 313 -19.28 9.54 2.61
N LEU A 314 -18.88 9.54 1.33
CA LEU A 314 -19.82 9.57 0.22
C LEU A 314 -20.09 8.15 -0.27
N SER A 315 -21.36 7.81 -0.41
CA SER A 315 -21.76 6.52 -0.98
C SER A 315 -21.28 6.43 -2.43
N SER A 316 -20.60 5.33 -2.79
CA SER A 316 -20.22 5.03 -4.17
C SER A 316 -20.78 3.69 -4.63
N ARG A 317 -21.00 3.54 -5.94
CA ARG A 317 -21.68 2.37 -6.54
C ARG A 317 -20.97 1.04 -6.31
N PHE A 318 -19.65 1.05 -6.08
CA PHE A 318 -18.84 -0.17 -6.03
C PHE A 318 -18.09 -0.34 -4.70
N LYS A 319 -17.62 0.75 -4.11
CA LYS A 319 -16.94 0.80 -2.81
C LYS A 319 -16.97 2.24 -2.32
N ASP A 320 -17.48 2.48 -1.12
CA ASP A 320 -17.47 3.83 -0.53
C ASP A 320 -16.05 4.40 -0.56
N ALA A 321 -15.95 5.67 -0.96
CA ALA A 321 -14.68 6.38 -1.06
C ALA A 321 -14.53 7.32 0.13
N TYR A 322 -13.40 7.23 0.83
CA TYR A 322 -13.01 8.20 1.84
C TYR A 322 -12.56 9.48 1.13
N ILE A 323 -13.43 10.49 1.10
CA ILE A 323 -13.16 11.74 0.41
C ILE A 323 -12.38 12.68 1.34
N ILE A 324 -11.11 12.88 1.02
CA ILE A 324 -10.15 13.70 1.79
C ILE A 324 -9.85 15.04 1.12
N ASN A 325 -10.75 15.52 0.25
CA ASN A 325 -10.53 16.78 -0.44
C ASN A 325 -10.75 17.97 0.51
N ASP A 326 -9.81 18.90 0.51
CA ASP A 326 -9.83 20.18 1.22
C ASP A 326 -10.06 21.37 0.26
N LEU A 327 -10.08 21.11 -1.06
CA LEU A 327 -10.41 22.09 -2.08
C LEU A 327 -11.47 21.53 -3.05
N THR A 328 -12.52 22.30 -3.29
CA THR A 328 -13.47 22.02 -4.38
C THR A 328 -13.58 23.24 -5.28
N ILE A 329 -13.36 23.03 -6.58
CA ILE A 329 -13.49 24.05 -7.61
C ILE A 329 -14.68 23.70 -8.48
N ILE A 330 -15.66 24.60 -8.52
CA ILE A 330 -16.82 24.49 -9.39
C ILE A 330 -16.61 25.46 -10.55
N THR A 331 -16.79 24.99 -11.78
CA THR A 331 -16.83 25.87 -12.96
C THR A 331 -18.22 25.91 -13.53
N ASN A 332 -18.69 27.07 -13.96
CA ASN A 332 -19.99 27.23 -14.61
C ASN A 332 -20.00 28.49 -15.48
N SER A 333 -20.89 28.55 -16.46
CA SER A 333 -21.14 29.75 -17.25
C SER A 333 -22.09 30.76 -16.57
N GLU A 334 -22.97 30.29 -15.67
CA GLU A 334 -23.87 31.13 -14.88
C GLU A 334 -23.12 31.92 -13.80
N THR A 335 -23.63 33.11 -13.46
CA THR A 335 -23.09 33.87 -12.33
C THR A 335 -23.28 33.09 -11.03
N TYR A 336 -22.40 33.30 -10.06
CA TYR A 336 -22.52 32.62 -8.76
C TYR A 336 -23.87 32.89 -8.09
N TRP A 337 -24.45 34.09 -8.28
CA TRP A 337 -25.75 34.43 -7.67
C TRP A 337 -26.92 33.68 -8.28
N ASP A 338 -26.96 33.61 -9.61
CA ASP A 338 -28.01 32.89 -10.33
C ASP A 338 -27.93 31.39 -10.01
N TRP A 339 -26.70 30.87 -9.98
CA TRP A 339 -26.43 29.48 -9.59
C TRP A 339 -26.89 29.19 -8.16
N VAL A 340 -26.55 30.05 -7.19
CA VAL A 340 -27.00 29.91 -5.80
C VAL A 340 -28.54 29.95 -5.71
N ASP A 341 -29.19 30.83 -6.48
CA ASP A 341 -30.66 30.93 -6.49
C ASP A 341 -31.32 29.67 -7.04
N ALA A 342 -30.74 29.04 -8.05
CA ALA A 342 -31.23 27.78 -8.62
C ALA A 342 -31.24 26.63 -7.59
N TRP A 343 -30.29 26.60 -6.65
CA TRP A 343 -30.25 25.60 -5.56
C TRP A 343 -31.30 25.82 -4.47
N PHE A 344 -31.85 27.04 -4.35
CA PHE A 344 -32.77 27.42 -3.27
C PHE A 344 -34.10 28.03 -3.76
N PRO A 345 -34.91 27.30 -4.55
CA PRO A 345 -36.13 27.84 -5.15
C PRO A 345 -37.24 28.17 -4.13
N LYS A 346 -37.18 27.60 -2.91
CA LYS A 346 -38.21 27.78 -1.87
C LYS A 346 -37.67 28.34 -0.56
N LYS A 347 -36.58 27.75 -0.05
CA LYS A 347 -35.98 28.13 1.23
C LYS A 347 -34.55 28.60 0.99
N LYS A 348 -34.30 29.88 1.26
CA LYS A 348 -33.04 30.55 0.96
C LYS A 348 -32.04 30.35 2.10
N GLU A 349 -31.14 29.39 1.95
CA GLU A 349 -30.06 29.10 2.90
C GLU A 349 -28.71 29.64 2.41
N TYR A 350 -28.70 30.87 1.89
CA TYR A 350 -27.54 31.47 1.23
C TYR A 350 -26.29 31.49 2.10
N HIS A 351 -26.42 31.90 3.36
CA HIS A 351 -25.28 31.92 4.27
C HIS A 351 -24.63 30.54 4.43
N GLN A 352 -25.43 29.46 4.44
CA GLN A 352 -24.92 28.09 4.52
C GLN A 352 -24.11 27.73 3.27
N LEU A 353 -24.58 28.06 2.06
CA LEU A 353 -23.82 27.76 0.85
C LEU A 353 -22.58 28.66 0.70
N MET A 354 -22.71 29.95 0.99
CA MET A 354 -21.63 30.94 0.82
C MET A 354 -20.49 30.76 1.81
N ARG A 355 -20.75 30.29 3.04
CA ARG A 355 -19.67 29.96 3.99
C ARG A 355 -18.84 28.74 3.58
N ARG A 356 -19.38 27.92 2.67
CA ARG A 356 -18.76 26.71 2.10
C ARG A 356 -18.06 27.00 0.77
N ILE A 357 -18.61 27.92 -0.04
CA ILE A 357 -18.00 28.47 -1.26
C ILE A 357 -17.64 29.93 -0.99
N ARG A 358 -16.53 30.14 -0.27
CA ARG A 358 -16.13 31.47 0.18
C ARG A 358 -15.50 32.31 -0.93
N TYR A 359 -14.99 31.66 -1.98
CA TYR A 359 -14.25 32.31 -3.04
C TYR A 359 -15.03 32.24 -4.35
N VAL A 360 -15.11 33.38 -5.03
CA VAL A 360 -15.68 33.48 -6.37
C VAL A 360 -14.65 34.11 -7.29
N ILE A 361 -14.36 33.43 -8.40
CA ILE A 361 -13.49 33.92 -9.46
C ILE A 361 -14.37 34.31 -10.64
N LYS A 362 -14.30 35.58 -11.05
CA LYS A 362 -14.97 36.07 -12.25
C LYS A 362 -13.97 36.19 -13.37
N MET A 363 -14.27 35.58 -14.51
CA MET A 363 -13.43 35.64 -15.72
C MET A 363 -14.24 36.26 -16.86
N TYR A 364 -13.73 37.34 -17.45
CA TYR A 364 -14.37 38.00 -18.59
C TYR A 364 -13.34 38.71 -19.46
N HIS A 365 -13.68 38.92 -20.73
CA HIS A 365 -12.88 39.73 -21.63
C HIS A 365 -13.39 41.17 -21.64
N ASP A 366 -12.47 42.14 -21.62
CA ASP A 366 -12.84 43.54 -21.80
C ASP A 366 -12.97 43.92 -23.29
N HIS A 367 -13.21 45.20 -23.56
CA HIS A 367 -13.33 45.75 -24.91
C HIS A 367 -12.04 45.64 -25.74
N GLN A 368 -10.89 45.47 -25.09
CA GLN A 368 -9.58 45.25 -25.72
C GLN A 368 -9.25 43.76 -25.84
N ASN A 369 -10.22 42.89 -25.55
CA ASN A 369 -10.09 41.44 -25.52
C ASN A 369 -9.16 40.89 -24.43
N LYS A 370 -8.73 41.73 -23.46
CA LYS A 370 -7.89 41.28 -22.35
C LYS A 370 -8.70 40.45 -21.37
N LEU A 371 -8.10 39.37 -20.88
CA LEU A 371 -8.70 38.53 -19.87
C LEU A 371 -8.59 39.19 -18.50
N ASN A 372 -9.72 39.57 -17.94
CA ASN A 372 -9.84 40.08 -16.59
C ASN A 372 -10.28 38.96 -15.65
N ILE A 373 -9.57 38.83 -14.54
CA ILE A 373 -9.83 37.82 -13.51
C ILE A 373 -10.00 38.55 -12.19
N GLU A 374 -11.14 38.40 -11.54
CA GLU A 374 -11.41 39.00 -10.24
C GLU A 374 -11.59 37.90 -9.18
N LEU A 375 -10.88 37.99 -8.06
CA LEU A 375 -11.09 37.15 -6.89
C LEU A 375 -11.92 37.89 -5.85
N TRP A 376 -13.03 37.27 -5.47
CA TRP A 376 -13.97 37.77 -4.47
C TRP A 376 -14.02 36.83 -3.27
N TYR A 377 -14.16 37.39 -2.07
CA TYR A 377 -14.24 36.63 -0.82
C TYR A 377 -15.49 36.98 -0.01
N TYR A 378 -16.10 35.95 0.58
CA TYR A 378 -17.26 36.05 1.47
C TYR A 378 -16.86 36.39 2.92
N HIS A 379 -17.28 37.56 3.41
CA HIS A 379 -16.97 38.04 4.76
C HIS A 379 -18.11 37.77 5.79
N GLY A 380 -19.18 37.10 5.38
CA GLY A 380 -20.35 36.91 6.25
C GLY A 380 -20.07 35.94 7.40
N ILE A 381 -20.13 36.43 8.64
CA ILE A 381 -19.94 35.64 9.86
C ILE A 381 -21.25 35.10 10.49
N ARG A 382 -22.39 35.57 9.99
CA ARG A 382 -23.73 35.18 10.47
C ARG A 382 -24.73 35.17 9.32
N ASP A 383 -25.86 34.51 9.54
CA ASP A 383 -26.95 34.47 8.56
C ASP A 383 -27.63 35.84 8.44
N LEU A 384 -27.46 36.47 7.28
CA LEU A 384 -28.09 37.75 6.92
C LEU A 384 -29.23 37.55 5.91
N LYS A 385 -29.71 36.31 5.72
CA LYS A 385 -30.71 35.93 4.71
C LYS A 385 -30.25 36.39 3.32
N GLU A 386 -31.12 37.08 2.56
CA GLU A 386 -30.82 37.70 1.26
C GLU A 386 -29.56 38.57 1.26
N LYS A 387 -29.35 39.35 2.34
CA LYS A 387 -28.24 40.29 2.44
C LYS A 387 -26.88 39.59 2.54
N SER A 388 -26.86 38.27 2.69
CA SER A 388 -25.64 37.46 2.59
C SER A 388 -24.94 37.67 1.25
N LYS A 389 -25.69 37.83 0.13
CA LYS A 389 -25.10 38.09 -1.20
C LYS A 389 -24.22 39.34 -1.23
N LEU A 390 -24.53 40.33 -0.40
CA LEU A 390 -23.80 41.60 -0.32
C LEU A 390 -22.48 41.50 0.47
N GLN A 391 -22.18 40.36 1.08
CA GLN A 391 -20.97 40.17 1.89
C GLN A 391 -19.75 39.71 1.08
N PHE A 392 -19.91 39.54 -0.24
CA PHE A 392 -18.78 39.31 -1.12
C PHE A 392 -18.11 40.63 -1.47
N GLN A 393 -16.80 40.67 -1.29
CA GLN A 393 -15.98 41.82 -1.65
C GLN A 393 -14.85 41.35 -2.57
N ARG A 394 -14.54 42.14 -3.59
CA ARG A 394 -13.38 41.91 -4.43
C ARG A 394 -12.13 42.13 -3.59
N ILE A 395 -11.25 41.14 -3.56
CA ILE A 395 -10.01 41.17 -2.77
C ILE A 395 -8.78 41.30 -3.65
N LYS A 396 -8.86 40.86 -4.91
CA LYS A 396 -7.77 40.95 -5.87
C LYS A 396 -8.30 40.89 -7.30
N ASP A 397 -7.56 41.46 -8.23
CA ASP A 397 -7.84 41.40 -9.66
C ASP A 397 -6.54 41.32 -10.46
N TRP A 398 -6.63 40.68 -11.62
CA TRP A 398 -5.55 40.53 -12.58
C TRP A 398 -6.08 40.80 -13.97
N MET A 399 -5.22 41.39 -14.80
CA MET A 399 -5.50 41.67 -16.19
C MET A 399 -4.37 41.04 -17.01
N LEU A 400 -4.75 40.11 -17.89
CA LEU A 400 -3.85 39.35 -18.74
C LEU A 400 -4.20 39.59 -20.20
N ASP A 401 -3.23 39.40 -21.08
CA ASP A 401 -3.52 39.31 -22.51
C ASP A 401 -4.38 38.05 -22.81
N PRO A 402 -5.09 38.00 -23.96
CA PRO A 402 -5.96 36.87 -24.27
C PRO A 402 -5.22 35.53 -24.20
N VAL A 403 -5.86 34.52 -23.60
CA VAL A 403 -5.25 33.20 -23.37
C VAL A 403 -4.89 32.53 -24.69
N THR A 404 -3.59 32.37 -24.93
CA THR A 404 -3.02 31.51 -25.97
C THR A 404 -2.38 30.29 -25.33
N LYS A 405 -1.86 29.34 -26.13
CA LYS A 405 -1.08 28.20 -25.59
C LYS A 405 0.18 28.65 -24.83
N ASP A 406 0.67 29.85 -25.10
CA ASP A 406 1.89 30.39 -24.49
C ASP A 406 1.60 31.09 -23.14
N SER A 407 0.33 31.26 -22.76
CA SER A 407 -0.09 31.91 -21.51
C SER A 407 -0.08 31.00 -20.27
N GLU A 408 0.29 29.72 -20.42
CA GLU A 408 0.30 28.76 -19.30
C GLU A 408 1.19 29.21 -18.13
N PRO A 409 2.44 29.70 -18.33
CA PRO A 409 3.29 30.14 -17.22
C PRO A 409 2.68 31.29 -16.40
N GLU A 410 2.09 32.28 -17.08
CA GLU A 410 1.45 33.43 -16.42
C GLU A 410 0.22 33.00 -15.61
N LEU A 411 -0.60 32.10 -16.18
CA LEU A 411 -1.76 31.55 -15.51
C LEU A 411 -1.38 30.59 -14.37
N THR A 412 -0.24 29.92 -14.44
CA THR A 412 0.31 29.12 -13.35
C THR A 412 0.73 30.02 -12.19
N MET A 413 1.42 31.14 -12.46
CA MET A 413 1.76 32.12 -11.44
C MET A 413 0.50 32.72 -10.79
N LEU A 414 -0.50 33.04 -11.60
CA LEU A 414 -1.81 33.47 -11.11
C LEU A 414 -2.46 32.42 -10.19
N ALA A 415 -2.44 31.14 -10.58
CA ALA A 415 -2.99 30.05 -9.78
C ALA A 415 -2.28 29.93 -8.42
N GLN A 416 -0.95 30.07 -8.38
CA GLN A 416 -0.17 30.12 -7.14
C GLN A 416 -0.55 31.32 -6.26
N ASP A 417 -0.75 32.49 -6.88
CA ASP A 417 -1.14 33.71 -6.19
C ASP A 417 -2.55 33.60 -5.58
N ILE A 418 -3.49 33.01 -6.32
CA ILE A 418 -4.85 32.69 -5.82
C ILE A 418 -4.75 31.76 -4.60
N LEU A 419 -3.98 30.68 -4.67
CA LEU A 419 -3.81 29.75 -3.55
C LEU A 419 -3.17 30.43 -2.33
N SER A 420 -2.18 31.28 -2.56
CA SER A 420 -1.51 32.05 -1.50
C SER A 420 -2.49 32.97 -0.78
N GLU A 421 -3.37 33.65 -1.53
CA GLU A 421 -4.40 34.51 -0.96
C GLU A 421 -5.43 33.72 -0.14
N ILE A 422 -5.79 32.51 -0.59
CA ILE A 422 -6.68 31.61 0.16
C ILE A 422 -6.03 31.18 1.48
N GLN A 423 -4.78 30.71 1.44
CA GLN A 423 -4.03 30.24 2.61
C GLN A 423 -3.84 31.37 3.64
N ASN A 424 -3.41 32.56 3.21
CA ASN A 424 -3.20 33.72 4.08
C ASN A 424 -4.46 34.10 4.88
N ARG A 425 -5.65 33.85 4.32
CA ARG A 425 -6.94 34.13 4.98
C ARG A 425 -7.38 33.01 5.92
N GLN A 426 -6.94 31.77 5.71
CA GLN A 426 -7.16 30.67 6.66
C GLN A 426 -6.30 30.86 7.92
N PHE A 427 -5.04 31.28 7.78
CA PHE A 427 -4.09 31.45 8.90
C PHE A 427 -4.24 32.77 9.67
N ASN A 428 -5.32 33.54 9.47
CA ASN A 428 -5.52 34.82 10.16
C ASN A 428 -6.59 34.71 11.27
N PRO A 429 -6.26 34.14 12.47
CA PRO A 429 -7.19 34.00 13.59
C PRO A 429 -7.57 35.33 14.25
N LYS A 430 -6.98 36.46 13.81
CA LYS A 430 -7.18 37.79 14.41
C LYS A 430 -8.52 38.46 14.08
N GLN A 431 -9.41 37.84 13.29
CA GLN A 431 -10.80 38.31 13.13
C GLN A 431 -11.82 37.61 14.05
N ILE A 432 -11.41 36.62 14.87
CA ILE A 432 -12.29 35.94 15.83
C ILE A 432 -12.18 36.54 17.26
N LYS A 433 -11.28 37.51 17.50
CA LYS A 433 -11.20 38.20 18.80
C LYS A 433 -11.46 39.70 18.70
N LYS A 434 -12.53 40.08 19.41
CA LYS A 434 -13.00 41.40 19.85
C LYS A 434 -13.90 42.18 18.88
N LEU A 435 -15.20 42.02 19.10
CA LEU A 435 -16.12 43.16 19.19
C LEU A 435 -16.81 43.08 20.57
N PRO A 436 -17.09 44.24 21.21
CA PRO A 436 -17.42 44.37 22.63
C PRO A 436 -18.69 43.63 23.08
#